data_AF-A0A7I8WED9-F1
#
_entry.id   AF-A0A7I8WED9-F1
#
_cell.length_a   1.000
_cell.length_b   1.000
_cell.length_c   1.000
_cell.angle_alpha   90.00
_cell.angle_beta   90.00
_cell.angle_gamma   90.00
#
_symmetry.space_group_name_H-M   'P 1'
#
loop_
_entity.id
_entity.type
_entity.pdbx_description
1 polymer ?
#
loop_
_entity_poly.entity_id
_entity_poly.type
_entity_poly.pdbx_seq_one_letter_code
_entity_poly.pdbx_strand_id
1 'polypeptide(L)'
;MGRRTLRSNKKIIEKKEKRKGGLKPKKGTKVKKQSVKYLSHFLRIYKGLNDWHLPIFTEVKEFCGDINTVLYPGCDKHLSASLVFSNVTYLDFNPKMEPFFSDSAIHSWIEDNRKYTDSPTINFQNIDYMKFFAQNTSNFDLVISASAGLISNSPCLEFLRPSGHFLVSDAHFDARNVFTKANFNLIGVYNPNIKKLEIDKVSLEGHFITTENKKITKEQVSESISKPKNKRSFKLKKEAQFMFYLFKKIK
;
A
#
# COMPACT_ATOMS: atom_id res chain seq x y z
N MET A 1 58.01 -4.51 59.51
CA MET A 1 57.61 -3.97 60.83
C MET A 1 57.14 -2.53 60.65
N GLY A 2 56.06 -2.12 61.33
CA GLY A 2 55.76 -0.69 61.56
C GLY A 2 54.49 -0.14 60.91
N ARG A 3 53.32 -0.42 61.51
CA ARG A 3 52.14 0.47 61.45
C ARG A 3 52.33 1.59 62.48
N ARG A 4 51.95 2.83 62.15
CA ARG A 4 51.16 3.79 62.99
C ARG A 4 51.19 5.20 62.37
N THR A 5 50.07 5.67 61.82
CA THR A 5 49.11 6.67 62.39
C THR A 5 49.58 8.12 62.34
N LEU A 6 48.74 9.01 61.76
CA LEU A 6 48.23 10.21 62.43
C LEU A 6 47.09 10.86 61.61
N ARG A 7 45.94 11.02 62.28
CA ARG A 7 44.85 11.94 61.92
C ARG A 7 45.27 13.36 62.32
N SER A 8 44.85 14.39 61.58
CA SER A 8 43.95 15.48 62.07
C SER A 8 44.06 16.78 61.25
N ASN A 9 43.07 17.65 61.50
CA ASN A 9 42.91 19.08 61.14
C ASN A 9 42.07 19.33 59.86
N LYS A 10 40.72 19.37 59.94
CA LYS A 10 39.85 20.34 60.65
C LYS A 10 40.09 21.76 60.10
N LYS A 11 39.33 22.15 59.07
CA LYS A 11 38.09 22.98 59.15
C LYS A 11 38.39 24.43 59.58
N ILE A 12 37.82 25.35 58.80
CA ILE A 12 37.55 26.78 59.10
C ILE A 12 38.55 27.75 58.45
N ILE A 13 38.25 28.17 57.20
CA ILE A 13 38.23 29.59 56.84
C ILE A 13 36.96 29.82 55.98
N GLU A 14 36.02 30.51 56.62
CA GLU A 14 35.06 31.48 56.07
C GLU A 14 33.97 31.05 55.07
N LYS A 15 32.79 30.85 55.65
CA LYS A 15 31.52 31.34 55.11
C LYS A 15 31.62 32.84 54.81
N LYS A 16 31.45 33.25 53.57
CA LYS A 16 30.55 34.35 53.15
C LYS A 16 30.58 34.47 51.63
N GLU A 17 29.60 33.86 50.97
CA GLU A 17 28.80 34.48 49.89
C GLU A 17 27.78 33.47 49.37
N LYS A 18 26.65 33.40 50.09
CA LYS A 18 25.39 32.95 49.51
C LYS A 18 24.69 34.18 48.97
N ARG A 19 24.50 34.24 47.65
CA ARG A 19 23.24 34.54 46.92
C ARG A 19 23.54 35.22 45.58
N LYS A 20 23.36 34.47 44.48
CA LYS A 20 22.45 34.77 43.36
C LYS A 20 22.69 33.77 42.22
N GLY A 21 21.60 33.31 41.60
CA GLY A 21 21.66 32.59 40.32
C GLY A 21 21.55 31.07 40.38
N GLY A 22 20.47 30.54 40.96
CA GLY A 22 20.09 29.14 40.73
C GLY A 22 19.61 28.95 39.28
N LEU A 23 20.52 28.60 38.38
CA LEU A 23 20.16 28.02 37.09
C LEU A 23 19.86 26.54 37.32
N LYS A 24 18.57 26.22 37.43
CA LYS A 24 18.08 24.84 37.35
C LYS A 24 18.54 24.24 36.01
N PRO A 25 19.03 22.98 35.97
CA PRO A 25 19.29 22.32 34.70
C PRO A 25 17.96 22.26 33.94
N LYS A 26 17.95 22.81 32.70
CA LYS A 26 16.82 22.68 31.79
C LYS A 26 16.53 21.18 31.66
N LYS A 27 15.29 20.79 32.01
CA LYS A 27 14.78 19.44 31.76
C LYS A 27 15.03 19.13 30.29
N GLY A 28 15.96 18.22 30.01
CA GLY A 28 16.16 17.69 28.67
C GLY A 28 14.81 17.22 28.16
N THR A 29 14.43 17.71 26.98
CA THR A 29 13.27 17.25 26.24
C THR A 29 13.43 15.74 26.13
N LYS A 30 12.61 14.96 26.85
CA LYS A 30 12.55 13.52 26.65
C LYS A 30 12.14 13.32 25.19
N VAL A 31 13.09 13.01 24.32
CA VAL A 31 12.79 12.49 22.99
C VAL A 31 11.93 11.25 23.25
N LYS A 32 10.62 11.36 22.98
CA LYS A 32 9.72 10.21 23.07
C LYS A 32 10.29 9.18 22.11
N LYS A 33 10.77 8.06 22.64
CA LYS A 33 11.25 6.94 21.82
C LYS A 33 10.10 6.56 20.89
N GLN A 34 10.31 6.76 19.60
CA GLN A 34 9.28 6.55 18.59
C GLN A 34 8.81 5.10 18.66
N SER A 35 7.50 4.88 18.77
CA SER A 35 6.95 3.54 18.84
C SER A 35 7.18 2.85 17.50
N VAL A 36 8.00 1.81 17.48
CA VAL A 36 8.24 0.98 16.27
C VAL A 36 7.17 -0.09 16.06
N LYS A 37 6.07 -0.06 16.83
CA LYS A 37 5.05 -1.12 16.84
C LYS A 37 4.46 -1.35 15.45
N TYR A 38 4.03 -0.30 14.75
CA TYR A 38 3.41 -0.46 13.44
C TYR A 38 4.44 -0.77 12.36
N LEU A 39 5.64 -0.20 12.43
CA LEU A 39 6.74 -0.57 11.54
C LEU A 39 7.09 -2.06 11.66
N SER A 40 7.28 -2.58 12.87
CA SER A 40 7.53 -4.00 13.10
C SER A 40 6.38 -4.88 12.58
N HIS A 41 5.13 -4.41 12.70
CA HIS A 41 3.97 -5.11 12.16
C HIS A 41 4.02 -5.16 10.63
N PHE A 42 4.24 -4.02 9.99
CA PHE A 42 4.36 -3.88 8.53
C PHE A 42 5.48 -4.77 7.99
N LEU A 43 6.70 -4.65 8.54
CA LEU A 43 7.85 -5.45 8.14
C LEU A 43 7.63 -6.96 8.36
N ARG A 44 6.84 -7.36 9.35
CA ARG A 44 6.51 -8.77 9.58
C ARG A 44 5.49 -9.32 8.57
N ILE A 45 4.42 -8.57 8.29
CA ILE A 45 3.34 -9.03 7.39
C ILE A 45 3.78 -8.94 5.94
N TYR A 46 4.28 -7.77 5.53
CA TYR A 46 4.61 -7.46 4.14
C TYR A 46 6.09 -7.67 3.83
N LYS A 47 6.91 -8.08 4.80
CA LYS A 47 8.33 -8.39 4.60
C LYS A 47 9.17 -7.21 4.07
N GLY A 48 8.65 -5.97 4.19
CA GLY A 48 9.34 -4.74 3.78
C GLY A 48 9.77 -4.79 2.31
N LEU A 49 11.08 -4.69 2.06
CA LEU A 49 11.65 -4.77 0.70
C LEU A 49 11.48 -6.14 0.03
N ASN A 50 11.10 -7.17 0.78
CA ASN A 50 10.80 -8.51 0.27
C ASN A 50 9.28 -8.75 0.11
N ASP A 51 8.47 -7.69 0.08
CA ASP A 51 7.07 -7.81 -0.28
C ASP A 51 6.91 -8.40 -1.68
N TRP A 52 6.08 -9.42 -1.82
CA TRP A 52 5.81 -10.08 -3.09
C TRP A 52 5.05 -9.17 -4.07
N HIS A 53 4.37 -8.12 -3.60
CA HIS A 53 3.75 -7.11 -4.45
C HIS A 53 4.76 -6.12 -5.04
N LEU A 54 5.93 -5.94 -4.41
CA LEU A 54 6.87 -4.91 -4.82
C LEU A 54 7.38 -5.09 -6.26
N PRO A 55 7.70 -6.32 -6.73
CA PRO A 55 7.98 -6.57 -8.14
C PRO A 55 6.81 -6.21 -9.08
N ILE A 56 5.56 -6.44 -8.66
CA ILE A 56 4.36 -6.11 -9.45
C ILE A 56 4.24 -4.60 -9.64
N PHE A 57 4.37 -3.84 -8.54
CA PHE A 57 4.29 -2.38 -8.57
C PHE A 57 5.43 -1.77 -9.38
N THR A 58 6.64 -2.31 -9.23
CA THR A 58 7.82 -1.87 -10.00
C THR A 58 7.58 -2.09 -11.49
N GLU A 59 7.14 -3.28 -11.90
CA GLU A 59 6.85 -3.59 -13.29
C GLU A 59 5.73 -2.72 -13.88
N VAL A 60 4.67 -2.47 -13.11
CA VAL A 60 3.58 -1.59 -13.57
C VAL A 60 4.07 -0.16 -13.76
N LYS A 61 4.94 0.34 -12.87
CA LYS A 61 5.56 1.66 -13.05
C LYS A 61 6.44 1.71 -14.30
N GLU A 62 7.29 0.70 -14.51
CA GLU A 62 8.14 0.60 -15.70
C GLU A 62 7.30 0.55 -16.99
N PHE A 63 6.23 -0.24 -17.01
CA PHE A 63 5.39 -0.44 -18.18
C PHE A 63 4.51 0.77 -18.53
N CYS A 64 3.90 1.41 -17.52
CA CYS A 64 2.96 2.51 -17.74
C CYS A 64 3.64 3.87 -17.93
N GLY A 65 4.92 4.01 -17.51
CA GLY A 65 5.63 5.28 -17.52
C GLY A 65 5.17 6.21 -16.39
N ASP A 66 4.79 7.44 -16.74
CA ASP A 66 4.47 8.51 -15.79
C ASP A 66 3.17 8.25 -15.02
N ILE A 67 3.32 7.58 -13.87
CA ILE A 67 2.31 7.45 -12.83
C ILE A 67 2.67 8.41 -11.69
N ASN A 68 1.94 9.52 -11.61
CA ASN A 68 2.12 10.55 -10.60
C ASN A 68 1.19 10.34 -9.42
N THR A 69 -0.08 9.98 -9.65
CA THR A 69 -1.09 9.84 -8.60
C THR A 69 -1.68 8.44 -8.56
N VAL A 70 -1.66 7.82 -7.37
CA VAL A 70 -2.19 6.47 -7.14
C VAL A 70 -3.33 6.48 -6.12
N LEU A 71 -4.40 5.76 -6.40
CA LEU A 71 -5.47 5.45 -5.43
C LEU A 71 -5.41 3.97 -5.06
N TYR A 72 -5.39 3.66 -3.76
CA TYR A 72 -5.33 2.30 -3.25
C TYR A 72 -6.49 2.05 -2.27
N PRO A 73 -7.69 1.72 -2.78
CA PRO A 73 -8.83 1.38 -1.95
C PRO A 73 -8.72 -0.02 -1.31
N GLY A 74 -9.20 -0.15 -0.08
CA GLY A 74 -9.16 -1.39 0.69
C GLY A 74 -7.74 -1.86 0.98
N CYS A 75 -6.87 -0.93 1.36
CA CYS A 75 -5.44 -1.18 1.49
C CYS A 75 -5.03 -1.96 2.76
N ASP A 76 -5.89 -2.03 3.79
CA ASP A 76 -5.52 -2.51 5.14
C ASP A 76 -4.16 -1.94 5.56
N LYS A 77 -3.22 -2.76 6.06
CA LYS A 77 -1.89 -2.31 6.51
C LYS A 77 -0.81 -2.34 5.41
N HIS A 78 -1.20 -2.19 4.15
CA HIS A 78 -0.27 -2.33 3.03
C HIS A 78 0.24 -0.98 2.53
N LEU A 79 1.52 -0.67 2.80
CA LEU A 79 2.17 0.58 2.40
C LEU A 79 3.25 0.42 1.32
N SER A 80 3.47 -0.79 0.79
CA SER A 80 4.57 -1.08 -0.15
C SER A 80 4.43 -0.35 -1.48
N ALA A 81 3.23 0.09 -1.87
CA ALA A 81 3.05 0.95 -3.05
C ALA A 81 3.82 2.27 -2.94
N SER A 82 3.94 2.87 -1.74
CA SER A 82 4.71 4.09 -1.51
C SER A 82 6.23 3.91 -1.64
N LEU A 83 6.74 2.67 -1.74
CA LEU A 83 8.14 2.44 -2.09
C LEU A 83 8.40 2.65 -3.60
N VAL A 84 7.35 2.63 -4.43
CA VAL A 84 7.45 2.69 -5.89
C VAL A 84 6.84 3.97 -6.45
N PHE A 85 5.70 4.40 -5.90
CA PHE A 85 4.96 5.58 -6.35
C PHE A 85 5.11 6.71 -5.32
N SER A 86 5.35 7.93 -5.80
CA SER A 86 5.64 9.09 -4.95
C SER A 86 4.41 9.74 -4.33
N ASN A 87 3.22 9.55 -4.90
CA ASN A 87 1.99 10.09 -4.33
C ASN A 87 0.87 9.04 -4.37
N VAL A 88 0.56 8.52 -3.18
CA VAL A 88 -0.42 7.44 -2.99
C VAL A 88 -1.46 7.88 -1.97
N THR A 89 -2.73 7.79 -2.39
CA THR A 89 -3.89 7.93 -1.53
C THR A 89 -4.43 6.55 -1.18
N TYR A 90 -4.44 6.23 0.10
CA TYR A 90 -4.90 4.98 0.68
C TYR A 90 -6.29 5.16 1.28
N LEU A 91 -7.22 4.24 0.97
CA LEU A 91 -8.56 4.25 1.56
C LEU A 91 -8.81 2.95 2.33
N ASP A 92 -9.23 3.07 3.58
CA ASP A 92 -9.76 1.93 4.34
C ASP A 92 -10.81 2.39 5.35
N PHE A 93 -11.91 1.66 5.49
CA PHE A 93 -12.98 2.06 6.40
C PHE A 93 -12.69 1.69 7.86
N ASN A 94 -11.68 0.85 8.13
CA ASN A 94 -11.36 0.43 9.48
C ASN A 94 -10.59 1.54 10.24
N PRO A 95 -11.17 2.16 11.29
CA PRO A 95 -10.53 3.26 12.00
C PRO A 95 -9.23 2.85 12.71
N LYS A 96 -8.97 1.54 12.87
CA LYS A 96 -7.70 1.02 13.41
C LYS A 96 -6.52 1.24 12.45
N MET A 97 -6.77 1.64 11.21
CA MET A 97 -5.73 1.94 10.22
C MET A 97 -5.12 3.33 10.43
N GLU A 98 -5.88 4.31 10.96
CA GLU A 98 -5.40 5.69 11.14
C GLU A 98 -4.06 5.76 11.90
N PRO A 99 -3.87 5.08 13.05
CA PRO A 99 -2.61 5.14 13.78
C PRO A 99 -1.46 4.41 13.06
N PHE A 100 -1.77 3.46 12.17
CA PHE A 100 -0.78 2.76 11.35
C PHE A 100 -0.27 3.68 10.23
N PHE A 101 -1.19 4.32 9.49
CA PHE A 101 -0.82 5.23 8.40
C PHE A 101 -0.22 6.55 8.87
N SER A 102 -0.40 6.93 10.14
CA SER A 102 0.25 8.11 10.75
C SER A 102 1.53 7.77 11.53
N ASP A 103 1.98 6.51 11.53
CA ASP A 103 3.21 6.12 12.22
C ASP A 103 4.44 6.69 11.50
N SER A 104 5.07 7.65 12.14
CA SER A 104 6.24 8.35 11.62
C SER A 104 7.48 7.47 11.47
N ALA A 105 7.58 6.33 12.18
CA ALA A 105 8.65 5.36 11.97
C ALA A 105 8.46 4.61 10.64
N ILE A 106 7.21 4.34 10.24
CA ILE A 106 6.91 3.80 8.91
C ILE A 106 7.24 4.82 7.83
N HIS A 107 6.84 6.07 8.00
CA HIS A 107 7.13 7.13 7.03
C HIS A 107 8.64 7.33 6.84
N SER A 108 9.40 7.37 7.93
CA SER A 108 10.87 7.46 7.88
C SER A 108 11.48 6.24 7.16
N TRP A 109 10.97 5.04 7.44
CA TRP A 109 11.43 3.84 6.75
C TRP A 109 11.11 3.88 5.25
N ILE A 110 9.93 4.35 4.84
CA ILE A 110 9.58 4.51 3.42
C ILE A 110 10.46 5.56 2.76
N GLU A 111 10.68 6.71 3.40
CA GLU A 111 11.62 7.74 2.95
C GLU A 111 12.98 7.11 2.62
N ASP A 112 13.55 6.36 3.56
CA ASP A 112 14.89 5.78 3.40
C ASP A 112 14.98 4.67 2.33
N ASN A 113 13.85 4.08 1.92
CA ASN A 113 13.81 2.87 1.10
C ASN A 113 13.07 3.02 -0.24
N ARG A 114 12.55 4.21 -0.56
CA ARG A 114 11.81 4.49 -1.79
C ARG A 114 12.70 4.38 -3.05
N LYS A 115 12.09 4.08 -4.19
CA LYS A 115 12.74 3.93 -5.51
C LYS A 115 12.64 5.17 -6.40
N TYR A 116 12.43 6.34 -5.81
CA TYR A 116 12.27 7.62 -6.51
C TYR A 116 12.90 8.76 -5.70
N THR A 117 13.16 9.89 -6.34
CA THR A 117 13.91 11.00 -5.73
C THR A 117 13.04 11.89 -4.85
N ASP A 118 11.82 12.19 -5.29
CA ASP A 118 10.93 13.11 -4.58
C ASP A 118 10.52 12.57 -3.21
N SER A 119 10.11 13.45 -2.31
CA SER A 119 9.55 13.03 -1.02
C SER A 119 8.21 12.29 -1.21
N PRO A 120 7.97 11.18 -0.47
CA PRO A 120 6.73 10.42 -0.49
C PRO A 120 5.57 11.29 0.03
N THR A 121 4.49 11.33 -0.73
CA THR A 121 3.19 11.83 -0.31
C THR A 121 2.31 10.61 -0.01
N ILE A 122 2.09 10.35 1.27
CA ILE A 122 1.27 9.23 1.76
C ILE A 122 0.02 9.81 2.39
N ASN A 123 -1.09 9.76 1.66
CA ASN A 123 -2.38 10.23 2.15
C ASN A 123 -3.22 9.03 2.61
N PHE A 124 -3.81 9.09 3.79
CA PHE A 124 -4.78 8.10 4.24
C PHE A 124 -6.13 8.76 4.48
N GLN A 125 -7.21 8.09 4.06
CA GLN A 125 -8.57 8.49 4.38
C GLN A 125 -9.31 7.31 4.99
N ASN A 126 -9.80 7.49 6.22
CA ASN A 126 -10.66 6.52 6.86
C ASN A 126 -12.09 6.61 6.28
N ILE A 127 -12.31 5.98 5.12
CA ILE A 127 -13.56 6.04 4.39
C ILE A 127 -13.89 4.69 3.74
N ASP A 128 -15.18 4.40 3.66
CA ASP A 128 -15.70 3.34 2.81
C ASP A 128 -15.51 3.73 1.34
N TYR A 129 -14.74 2.93 0.59
CA TYR A 129 -14.47 3.20 -0.82
C TYR A 129 -15.73 3.21 -1.69
N MET A 130 -16.85 2.62 -1.24
CA MET A 130 -18.15 2.71 -1.90
C MET A 130 -18.81 4.09 -1.74
N LYS A 131 -18.34 4.89 -0.78
CA LYS A 131 -18.77 6.26 -0.51
C LYS A 131 -17.67 7.27 -0.83
N PHE A 132 -16.60 6.84 -1.47
CA PHE A 132 -15.48 7.69 -1.80
C PHE A 132 -15.91 8.78 -2.77
N PHE A 133 -15.55 10.02 -2.42
CA PHE A 133 -15.71 11.18 -3.26
C PHE A 133 -14.43 12.01 -3.15
N ALA A 134 -13.71 12.18 -4.26
CA ALA A 134 -12.54 13.03 -4.26
C ALA A 134 -12.98 14.49 -4.15
N GLN A 135 -12.46 15.20 -3.14
CA GLN A 135 -12.79 16.61 -2.90
C GLN A 135 -12.30 17.54 -4.03
N ASN A 136 -11.40 17.07 -4.89
CA ASN A 136 -10.88 17.78 -6.05
C ASN A 136 -11.11 16.95 -7.31
N THR A 137 -11.08 17.58 -8.50
CA THR A 137 -11.04 16.93 -9.83
C THR A 137 -9.75 16.12 -10.09
N SER A 138 -9.04 15.74 -9.02
CA SER A 138 -7.84 14.93 -9.08
C SER A 138 -8.18 13.59 -9.68
N ASN A 139 -7.84 13.43 -10.95
CA ASN A 139 -7.88 12.15 -11.59
C ASN A 139 -6.60 11.38 -11.22
N PHE A 140 -6.77 10.12 -10.82
CA PHE A 140 -5.67 9.20 -10.54
C PHE A 140 -5.12 8.64 -11.84
N ASP A 141 -3.80 8.45 -11.90
CA ASP A 141 -3.13 7.78 -13.02
C ASP A 141 -3.22 6.26 -12.89
N LEU A 142 -3.27 5.76 -11.65
CA LEU A 142 -3.37 4.35 -11.31
C LEU A 142 -4.34 4.13 -10.15
N VAL A 143 -5.21 3.13 -10.26
CA VAL A 143 -5.93 2.53 -9.13
C VAL A 143 -5.35 1.13 -8.85
N ILE A 144 -5.14 0.78 -7.58
CA ILE A 144 -4.64 -0.54 -7.15
C ILE A 144 -5.72 -1.24 -6.30
N SER A 145 -6.16 -2.43 -6.72
CA SER A 145 -7.05 -3.30 -5.94
C SER A 145 -6.40 -4.68 -5.77
N ALA A 146 -5.69 -4.88 -4.66
CA ALA A 146 -4.96 -6.13 -4.42
C ALA A 146 -5.84 -7.25 -3.84
N SER A 147 -6.72 -6.91 -2.90
CA SER A 147 -7.66 -7.88 -2.31
C SER A 147 -8.86 -7.17 -1.69
N ALA A 148 -9.20 -5.98 -2.19
CA ALA A 148 -10.44 -5.33 -1.81
C ALA A 148 -11.63 -6.06 -2.46
N GLY A 149 -12.86 -5.64 -2.13
CA GLY A 149 -14.07 -6.15 -2.79
C GLY A 149 -14.12 -5.75 -4.28
N LEU A 150 -15.32 -5.59 -4.83
CA LEU A 150 -15.51 -5.20 -6.22
C LEU A 150 -15.24 -3.70 -6.44
N ILE A 151 -13.97 -3.27 -6.39
CA ILE A 151 -13.55 -1.90 -6.66
C ILE A 151 -13.97 -1.50 -8.07
N SER A 152 -14.03 -2.45 -8.99
CA SER A 152 -14.54 -2.17 -10.33
C SER A 152 -15.96 -1.62 -10.35
N ASN A 153 -16.78 -1.87 -9.32
CA ASN A 153 -18.13 -1.35 -9.15
C ASN A 153 -18.23 -0.18 -8.17
N SER A 154 -17.10 0.37 -7.70
CA SER A 154 -17.10 1.50 -6.76
C SER A 154 -16.88 2.84 -7.46
N PRO A 155 -17.25 3.96 -6.82
CA PRO A 155 -16.97 5.31 -7.33
C PRO A 155 -15.47 5.59 -7.54
N CYS A 156 -14.56 4.81 -6.93
CA CYS A 156 -13.12 5.01 -7.08
C CYS A 156 -12.66 5.01 -8.55
N LEU A 157 -13.25 4.17 -9.40
CA LEU A 157 -12.89 4.12 -10.82
C LEU A 157 -13.43 5.30 -11.65
N GLU A 158 -14.36 6.09 -11.12
CA GLU A 158 -14.79 7.33 -11.76
C GLU A 158 -13.67 8.37 -11.73
N PHE A 159 -12.91 8.40 -10.64
CA PHE A 159 -11.73 9.25 -10.46
C PHE A 159 -10.47 8.72 -11.15
N LEU A 160 -10.50 7.56 -11.80
CA LEU A 160 -9.40 7.14 -12.68
C LEU A 160 -9.46 7.95 -13.97
N ARG A 161 -8.37 8.63 -14.37
CA ARG A 161 -8.37 9.42 -15.62
C ARG A 161 -8.62 8.54 -16.86
N PRO A 162 -9.15 9.10 -17.95
CA PRO A 162 -9.06 8.46 -19.27
C PRO A 162 -7.60 8.11 -19.58
N SER A 163 -7.35 6.93 -20.15
CA SER A 163 -6.02 6.33 -20.32
C SER A 163 -5.25 5.99 -19.04
N GLY A 164 -5.85 6.19 -17.86
CA GLY A 164 -5.31 5.71 -16.60
C GLY A 164 -5.40 4.18 -16.48
N HIS A 165 -4.70 3.64 -15.48
CA HIS A 165 -4.54 2.21 -15.31
C HIS A 165 -5.27 1.68 -14.08
N PHE A 166 -5.78 0.46 -14.15
CA PHE A 166 -6.33 -0.26 -13.01
C PHE A 166 -5.59 -1.59 -12.83
N LEU A 167 -4.78 -1.66 -11.79
CA LEU A 167 -4.07 -2.86 -11.37
C LEU A 167 -4.95 -3.61 -10.36
N VAL A 168 -5.39 -4.81 -10.70
CA VAL A 168 -6.40 -5.53 -9.92
C VAL A 168 -6.09 -7.02 -9.84
N SER A 169 -6.29 -7.62 -8.67
CA SER A 169 -6.26 -9.08 -8.53
C SER A 169 -7.62 -9.72 -8.83
N ASP A 170 -7.65 -11.03 -9.07
CA ASP A 170 -8.90 -11.78 -9.22
C ASP A 170 -9.38 -12.44 -7.91
N ALA A 171 -8.82 -12.07 -6.75
CA ALA A 171 -9.11 -12.71 -5.46
C ALA A 171 -10.59 -12.63 -5.06
N HIS A 172 -11.25 -11.50 -5.37
CA HIS A 172 -12.69 -11.27 -5.17
C HIS A 172 -13.45 -11.18 -6.50
N PHE A 173 -12.93 -11.81 -7.55
CA PHE A 173 -13.54 -11.78 -8.89
C PHE A 173 -13.57 -10.39 -9.53
N ASP A 174 -12.76 -9.45 -9.03
CA ASP A 174 -12.80 -8.06 -9.47
C ASP A 174 -12.18 -7.92 -10.87
N ALA A 175 -11.03 -8.56 -11.13
CA ALA A 175 -10.40 -8.56 -12.45
C ALA A 175 -11.33 -9.13 -13.55
N ARG A 176 -11.99 -10.26 -13.29
CA ARG A 176 -12.99 -10.80 -14.24
C ARG A 176 -14.20 -9.88 -14.38
N ASN A 177 -14.60 -9.15 -13.34
CA ASN A 177 -15.69 -8.17 -13.45
C ASN A 177 -15.29 -7.00 -14.36
N VAL A 178 -14.07 -6.45 -14.20
CA VAL A 178 -13.52 -5.40 -15.08
C VAL A 178 -13.48 -5.86 -16.53
N PHE A 179 -13.09 -7.11 -16.78
CA PHE A 179 -13.02 -7.67 -18.13
C PHE A 179 -14.37 -7.66 -18.87
N THR A 180 -15.50 -7.62 -18.15
CA THR A 180 -16.84 -7.49 -18.76
C THR A 180 -17.25 -6.05 -19.06
N LYS A 181 -16.43 -5.06 -18.69
CA LYS A 181 -16.75 -3.63 -18.84
C LYS A 181 -16.16 -3.08 -20.14
N ALA A 182 -17.00 -2.41 -20.92
CA ALA A 182 -16.61 -1.85 -22.22
C ALA A 182 -15.65 -0.66 -22.14
N ASN A 183 -15.49 -0.03 -20.96
CA ASN A 183 -14.60 1.11 -20.76
C ASN A 183 -13.19 0.71 -20.29
N PHE A 184 -12.89 -0.60 -20.23
CA PHE A 184 -11.57 -1.10 -19.86
C PHE A 184 -11.04 -2.09 -20.89
N ASN A 185 -9.76 -1.99 -21.20
CA ASN A 185 -9.02 -2.99 -21.97
C ASN A 185 -8.02 -3.69 -21.06
N LEU A 186 -8.00 -5.03 -21.08
CA LEU A 186 -6.89 -5.78 -20.48
C LEU A 186 -5.64 -5.55 -21.32
N ILE A 187 -4.58 -5.00 -20.71
CA ILE A 187 -3.34 -4.66 -21.42
C ILE A 187 -2.12 -5.43 -20.89
N GLY A 188 -2.26 -6.14 -19.77
CA GLY A 188 -1.17 -6.90 -19.19
C GLY A 188 -1.64 -7.88 -18.12
N VAL A 189 -0.96 -9.00 -18.00
CA VAL A 189 -1.13 -9.97 -16.90
C VAL A 189 0.22 -10.20 -16.26
N TYR A 190 0.32 -10.01 -14.94
CA TYR A 190 1.59 -10.18 -14.26
C TYR A 190 1.95 -11.66 -14.13
N ASN A 191 3.10 -12.05 -14.67
CA ASN A 191 3.65 -13.39 -14.52
C ASN A 191 4.68 -13.41 -13.37
N PRO A 192 4.38 -14.11 -12.25
CA PRO A 192 5.27 -14.13 -11.08
C PRO A 192 6.58 -14.89 -11.30
N ASN A 193 6.65 -15.80 -12.28
CA ASN A 193 7.84 -16.60 -12.54
C ASN A 193 8.94 -15.75 -13.20
N ILE A 194 8.56 -14.89 -14.16
CA ILE A 194 9.49 -14.00 -14.86
C ILE A 194 9.48 -12.57 -14.31
N LYS A 195 8.57 -12.26 -13.37
CA LYS A 195 8.36 -10.94 -12.76
C LYS A 195 8.14 -9.82 -13.77
N LYS A 196 7.39 -10.10 -14.84
CA LYS A 196 7.08 -9.18 -15.93
C LYS A 196 5.60 -9.25 -16.31
N LEU A 197 5.08 -8.19 -16.92
CA LEU A 197 3.76 -8.19 -17.53
C LEU A 197 3.83 -8.96 -18.86
N GLU A 198 3.00 -9.97 -19.00
CA GLU A 198 2.70 -10.57 -20.30
C GLU A 198 1.73 -9.65 -21.04
N ILE A 199 2.12 -9.21 -22.23
CA ILE A 199 1.37 -8.26 -23.06
C ILE A 199 1.02 -8.82 -24.44
N ASP A 200 1.45 -10.04 -24.73
CA ASP A 200 1.15 -10.71 -25.98
C ASP A 200 -0.36 -10.88 -26.14
N LYS A 201 -0.89 -10.43 -27.28
CA LYS A 201 -2.33 -10.41 -27.54
C LYS A 201 -2.96 -11.80 -27.43
N VAL A 202 -2.28 -12.84 -27.91
CA VAL A 202 -2.77 -14.22 -27.85
C VAL A 202 -2.82 -14.70 -26.40
N SER A 203 -1.80 -14.37 -25.60
CA SER A 203 -1.82 -14.66 -24.15
C SER A 203 -2.98 -13.95 -23.45
N LEU A 204 -3.16 -12.64 -23.68
CA LEU A 204 -4.20 -11.82 -23.06
C LEU A 204 -5.62 -12.29 -23.40
N GLU A 205 -5.87 -12.62 -24.68
CA GLU A 205 -7.16 -13.15 -25.14
C GLU A 205 -7.50 -14.52 -24.53
N GLY A 206 -6.51 -15.25 -24.02
CA GLY A 206 -6.69 -16.52 -23.32
C GLY A 206 -7.19 -16.39 -21.88
N HIS A 207 -7.20 -15.19 -21.30
CA HIS A 207 -7.70 -14.95 -19.94
C HIS A 207 -9.21 -14.71 -19.92
N PHE A 208 -9.85 -15.16 -18.83
CA PHE A 208 -11.30 -15.05 -18.64
C PHE A 208 -12.13 -15.70 -19.77
N ILE A 209 -11.59 -16.79 -20.33
CA ILE A 209 -12.23 -17.64 -21.34
C ILE A 209 -12.76 -18.92 -20.68
N THR A 210 -13.98 -19.30 -21.03
CA THR A 210 -14.60 -20.56 -20.60
C THR A 210 -14.01 -21.75 -21.36
N THR A 211 -14.20 -22.95 -20.82
CA THR A 211 -13.86 -24.22 -21.49
C THR A 211 -14.58 -24.41 -22.83
N GLU A 212 -15.67 -23.67 -23.07
CA GLU A 212 -16.40 -23.58 -24.34
C GLU A 212 -15.84 -22.53 -25.31
N ASN A 213 -14.66 -21.95 -25.03
CA ASN A 213 -14.05 -20.87 -25.83
C ASN A 213 -14.87 -19.56 -25.89
N LYS A 214 -15.72 -19.29 -24.89
CA LYS A 214 -16.48 -18.04 -24.81
C LYS A 214 -15.84 -17.10 -23.78
N LYS A 215 -15.90 -15.79 -24.04
CA LYS A 215 -15.54 -14.78 -23.02
C LYS A 215 -16.52 -14.87 -21.84
N ILE A 216 -16.01 -14.64 -20.64
CA ILE A 216 -16.86 -14.59 -19.44
C ILE A 216 -17.92 -13.48 -19.56
N THR A 217 -19.15 -13.76 -19.12
CA THR A 217 -20.24 -12.77 -19.08
C THR A 217 -20.44 -12.19 -17.68
N LYS A 218 -21.21 -11.10 -17.57
CA LYS A 218 -21.55 -10.49 -16.26
C LYS A 218 -22.31 -11.45 -15.35
N GLU A 219 -23.20 -12.26 -15.92
CA GLU A 219 -23.98 -13.27 -15.21
C GLU A 219 -23.06 -14.36 -14.65
N GLN A 220 -22.04 -14.77 -15.41
CA GLN A 220 -21.03 -15.72 -14.97
C GLN A 220 -20.11 -15.15 -13.87
N VAL A 221 -19.81 -13.85 -13.91
CA VAL A 221 -19.12 -13.17 -12.80
C VAL A 221 -20.00 -13.16 -11.54
N SER A 222 -21.29 -12.79 -11.66
CA SER A 222 -22.26 -12.83 -10.55
C SER A 222 -22.40 -14.25 -9.96
N GLU A 223 -22.41 -15.26 -10.83
CA GLU A 223 -22.39 -16.66 -10.40
C GLU A 223 -21.08 -17.02 -9.68
N SER A 224 -19.94 -16.47 -10.10
CA SER A 224 -18.65 -16.70 -9.42
C SER A 224 -18.65 -16.20 -7.99
N ILE A 225 -19.30 -15.05 -7.76
CA ILE A 225 -19.45 -14.41 -6.45
C ILE A 225 -20.40 -15.20 -5.55
N SER A 226 -21.52 -15.67 -6.09
CA SER A 226 -22.59 -16.32 -5.32
C SER A 226 -22.43 -17.82 -5.12
N LYS A 227 -21.67 -18.50 -6.00
CA LYS A 227 -21.53 -19.96 -5.99
C LYS A 227 -20.07 -20.42 -5.92
N PRO A 228 -19.78 -21.48 -5.14
CA PRO A 228 -18.47 -22.13 -5.18
C PRO A 228 -18.23 -22.75 -6.56
N LYS A 229 -16.96 -22.90 -6.93
CA LYS A 229 -16.51 -23.35 -8.26
C LYS A 229 -17.23 -24.59 -8.81
N ASN A 230 -17.49 -25.59 -7.97
CA ASN A 230 -18.13 -26.84 -8.35
C ASN A 230 -19.64 -26.73 -8.61
N LYS A 231 -20.27 -25.60 -8.28
CA LYS A 231 -21.71 -25.35 -8.48
C LYS A 231 -22.01 -24.31 -9.58
N ARG A 232 -20.98 -23.84 -10.29
CA ARG A 232 -21.12 -22.86 -11.37
C ARG A 232 -21.55 -23.55 -12.66
N SER A 233 -22.37 -22.87 -13.46
CA SER A 233 -22.83 -23.35 -14.78
C SER A 233 -21.72 -23.39 -15.84
N PHE A 234 -20.54 -22.86 -15.54
CA PHE A 234 -19.41 -22.75 -16.46
C PHE A 234 -18.09 -23.08 -15.76
N LYS A 235 -17.05 -23.34 -16.57
CA LYS A 235 -15.67 -23.51 -16.11
C LYS A 235 -14.76 -22.61 -16.92
N LEU A 236 -13.82 -21.92 -16.27
CA LEU A 236 -12.75 -21.16 -16.92
C LEU A 236 -11.60 -22.09 -17.32
N LYS A 237 -10.95 -21.81 -18.46
CA LYS A 237 -9.73 -22.51 -18.88
C LYS A 237 -8.57 -22.27 -17.92
N LYS A 238 -8.42 -21.01 -17.48
CA LYS A 238 -7.44 -20.57 -16.50
C LYS A 238 -8.19 -19.90 -15.36
N GLU A 239 -7.93 -20.32 -14.13
CA GLU A 239 -8.46 -19.66 -12.94
C GLU A 239 -7.36 -19.59 -11.90
N ALA A 240 -6.79 -18.39 -11.74
CA ALA A 240 -5.73 -18.12 -10.79
C ALA A 240 -6.13 -16.95 -9.90
N GLN A 241 -6.42 -17.25 -8.63
CA GLN A 241 -6.95 -16.30 -7.67
C GLN A 241 -5.94 -15.19 -7.29
N PHE A 242 -4.64 -15.45 -7.44
CA PHE A 242 -3.56 -14.55 -7.01
C PHE A 242 -2.83 -13.86 -8.17
N MET A 243 -3.38 -13.91 -9.38
CA MET A 243 -2.82 -13.17 -10.51
C MET A 243 -3.29 -11.72 -10.47
N PHE A 244 -2.38 -10.81 -10.82
CA PHE A 244 -2.66 -9.40 -11.05
C PHE A 244 -2.84 -9.15 -12.54
N TYR A 245 -3.84 -8.32 -12.84
CA TYR A 245 -4.25 -7.93 -14.17
C TYR A 245 -4.17 -6.41 -14.25
N LEU A 246 -3.62 -5.91 -15.36
CA LEU A 246 -3.51 -4.49 -15.63
C LEU A 246 -4.50 -4.12 -16.73
N PHE A 247 -5.44 -3.25 -16.40
CA PHE A 247 -6.41 -2.71 -17.34
C PHE A 247 -6.11 -1.24 -17.65
N LYS A 248 -6.38 -0.81 -18.88
CA LYS A 248 -6.39 0.60 -19.28
C LYS A 248 -7.82 1.11 -19.40
N LYS A 249 -8.12 2.24 -18.77
CA LYS A 249 -9.40 2.95 -18.95
C LYS A 249 -9.42 3.63 -20.33
N ILE A 250 -10.45 3.38 -21.12
CA ILE A 250 -10.58 3.90 -22.49
C ILE A 250 -11.31 5.25 -22.50
N LYS A 251 -12.32 5.39 -21.64
CA LYS A 251 -13.19 6.56 -21.49
C LYS A 251 -13.40 6.82 -20.01
#